data_AF-A0AA91JUR9-F1
#
_entry.id   AF-A0AA91JUR9-F1
#
_cell.length_a   1.000
_cell.length_b   1.000
_cell.length_c   1.000
_cell.angle_alpha   90.00
_cell.angle_beta   90.00
_cell.angle_gamma   90.00
#
_symmetry.space_group_name_H-M   'P 1'
#
loop_
_entity.id
_entity.type
_entity.pdbx_description
1 polymer ?
#
loop_
_entity_poly.entity_id
_entity_poly.type
_entity_poly.pdbx_seq_one_letter_code
_entity_poly.pdbx_strand_id
1 'polypeptide(L)'
;MNQSKKGLSNWLLLGGVLILAAAPFIFARNAEFAGADDRAAKAVTEVQPGYQPWFKPLMNVASCEVQTFLFASQAAVGAGTLGFLIGLYKGRSEQSKKQNENSD
;
A
#
# COMPACT_ATOMS: atom_id res chain seq x y z
N MET A 1 -30.00 -8.88 16.18
CA MET A 1 -30.27 -8.50 14.78
C MET A 1 -29.30 -7.40 14.30
N ASN A 2 -28.11 -7.71 13.78
CA ASN A 2 -27.34 -6.73 12.97
C ASN A 2 -26.18 -7.31 12.13
N GLN A 3 -26.12 -8.62 11.90
CA GLN A 3 -25.01 -9.23 11.14
C GLN A 3 -25.05 -8.87 9.63
N SER A 4 -26.24 -8.61 9.08
CA SER A 4 -26.43 -8.21 7.68
C SER A 4 -25.81 -6.84 7.35
N LYS A 5 -25.90 -5.84 8.25
CA LYS A 5 -25.33 -4.50 8.00
C LYS A 5 -23.80 -4.50 8.02
N LYS A 6 -23.17 -5.36 8.83
CA LYS A 6 -21.70 -5.48 8.89
C LYS A 6 -21.12 -6.07 7.60
N GLY A 7 -21.78 -7.09 7.05
CA GLY A 7 -21.40 -7.65 5.74
C GLY A 7 -21.49 -6.62 4.63
N LEU A 8 -22.60 -5.88 4.55
CA LEU A 8 -22.79 -4.80 3.58
C LEU A 8 -21.75 -3.68 3.73
N SER A 9 -21.44 -3.27 4.97
CA SER A 9 -20.46 -2.22 5.24
C SER A 9 -19.04 -2.63 4.87
N ASN A 10 -18.65 -3.88 5.13
CA ASN A 10 -17.34 -4.38 4.68
C ASN A 10 -17.25 -4.43 3.16
N TRP A 11 -18.30 -4.91 2.48
CA TRP A 11 -18.34 -4.90 1.01
C TRP A 11 -18.30 -3.48 0.43
N LEU A 12 -18.97 -2.51 1.06
CA LEU A 12 -18.90 -1.11 0.67
C LEU A 12 -17.49 -0.54 0.83
N LEU A 13 -16.82 -0.81 1.96
CA LEU A 13 -15.45 -0.38 2.20
C LEU A 13 -14.48 -1.01 1.19
N LEU A 14 -14.64 -2.30 0.90
CA LEU A 14 -13.82 -3.02 -0.06
C LEU A 14 -14.02 -2.47 -1.48
N GLY A 15 -15.27 -2.21 -1.86
CA GLY A 15 -15.62 -1.49 -3.09
C GLY A 15 -14.98 -0.10 -3.15
N GLY A 16 -15.02 0.67 -2.06
CA GLY A 16 -14.38 1.98 -1.96
C GLY A 16 -12.86 1.93 -2.16
N VAL A 17 -12.18 0.96 -1.55
CA VAL A 17 -10.74 0.75 -1.75
C VAL A 17 -10.43 0.38 -3.20
N LEU A 18 -11.21 -0.52 -3.80
CA LEU A 18 -11.03 -0.91 -5.21
C LEU A 18 -11.27 0.26 -6.17
N ILE A 19 -12.27 1.09 -5.90
CA ILE A 19 -12.53 2.31 -6.68
C ILE A 19 -11.36 3.29 -6.54
N LEU A 20 -10.87 3.54 -5.33
CA LEU A 20 -9.71 4.42 -5.12
C LEU A 20 -8.45 3.90 -5.82
N ALA A 21 -8.22 2.59 -5.83
CA ALA A 21 -7.09 1.98 -6.50
C ALA A 21 -7.23 1.99 -8.05
N ALA A 22 -8.45 1.82 -8.57
CA ALA A 22 -8.71 1.76 -10.01
C ALA A 22 -8.98 3.13 -10.66
N ALA A 23 -9.42 4.13 -9.89
CA ALA A 23 -9.75 5.46 -10.40
C ALA A 23 -8.61 6.11 -11.20
N PRO A 24 -7.32 6.06 -10.77
CA PRO A 24 -6.20 6.60 -11.53
C PRO A 24 -6.09 6.00 -12.95
N PHE A 25 -6.42 4.72 -13.12
CA PHE A 25 -6.38 4.05 -14.43
C PHE A 25 -7.44 4.59 -15.40
N ILE A 26 -8.52 5.20 -14.92
CA ILE A 26 -9.59 5.75 -15.77
C ILE A 26 -9.31 7.22 -16.09
N PHE A 27 -8.93 8.01 -15.07
CA PHE A 27 -8.75 9.46 -15.18
C PHE A 27 -7.35 9.88 -15.63
N ALA A 28 -6.31 9.07 -15.36
CA ALA A 28 -4.92 9.39 -15.60
C ALA A 28 -4.25 8.40 -16.58
N ARG A 29 -4.98 7.97 -17.62
CA ARG A 29 -4.53 6.97 -18.62
C ARG A 29 -3.22 7.31 -19.33
N ASN A 30 -2.94 8.60 -19.50
CA ASN A 30 -1.72 9.10 -20.15
C ASN A 30 -0.72 9.70 -19.15
N ALA A 31 -0.95 9.56 -17.85
CA ALA A 31 0.00 10.03 -16.87
C ALA A 31 1.15 9.03 -16.78
N GLU A 32 2.38 9.50 -16.97
CA GLU A 32 3.55 8.74 -16.52
C GLU A 32 3.42 8.56 -15.00
N PHE A 33 3.26 7.30 -14.58
CA PHE A 33 3.37 6.87 -13.19
C PHE A 33 4.85 6.89 -12.75
N ALA A 34 5.49 8.02 -12.98
CA ALA A 34 6.83 8.30 -12.52
C ALA A 34 6.78 8.58 -11.01
N GLY A 35 7.80 8.10 -10.29
CA GLY A 35 7.94 8.33 -8.85
C GLY A 35 8.04 9.82 -8.51
N ALA A 36 7.84 10.14 -7.23
CA ALA A 36 7.99 11.51 -6.72
C ALA A 36 9.37 12.09 -7.04
N ASP A 37 10.41 11.26 -7.00
CA ASP A 37 11.80 11.65 -7.24
C ASP A 37 12.05 12.10 -8.70
N ASP A 38 11.41 11.46 -9.69
CA ASP A 38 11.53 11.84 -11.11
C ASP A 38 10.90 13.22 -11.37
N ARG A 39 9.74 13.47 -10.77
CA ARG A 39 9.06 14.76 -10.86
C ARG A 39 9.85 15.86 -10.15
N ALA A 40 10.44 15.55 -8.99
CA ALA A 40 11.29 16.49 -8.27
C ALA A 40 12.54 16.86 -9.08
N ALA A 41 13.20 15.88 -9.71
CA ALA A 41 14.37 16.13 -10.56
C ALA A 41 14.02 17.02 -11.77
N LYS A 42 12.91 16.73 -12.46
CA LYS A 42 12.41 17.56 -13.58
C LYS A 42 12.13 19.00 -13.14
N ALA A 43 11.40 19.19 -12.03
CA ALA A 43 11.08 20.51 -11.50
C ALA A 43 12.32 21.32 -11.09
N VAL A 44 13.30 20.69 -10.45
CA VAL A 44 14.56 21.35 -10.06
C VAL A 44 15.36 21.80 -11.29
N THR A 45 15.40 20.97 -12.34
CA THR A 45 16.12 21.28 -13.58
C THR A 45 15.45 22.43 -14.36
N GLU A 46 14.12 22.53 -14.27
CA GLU A 46 13.34 23.62 -14.88
C GLU A 46 13.52 24.96 -14.14
N VAL A 47 13.53 24.94 -12.81
CA VAL A 47 13.70 26.15 -11.98
C VAL A 47 15.15 26.64 -11.98
N GLN A 48 16.13 25.73 -11.99
CA GLN A 48 17.55 26.07 -11.96
C GLN A 48 18.37 25.15 -12.88
N PRO A 49 18.57 25.53 -14.15
CA PRO A 49 19.26 24.71 -15.16
C PRO A 49 20.72 24.37 -14.81
N GLY A 50 21.36 25.15 -13.94
CA GLY A 50 22.74 24.94 -13.50
C GLY A 50 22.87 24.17 -12.19
N TYR A 51 21.79 23.61 -11.65
CA TYR A 51 21.80 22.93 -10.37
C TYR A 51 22.63 21.64 -10.41
N GLN A 52 23.59 21.54 -9.49
CA GLN A 52 24.38 20.33 -9.26
C GLN A 52 23.83 19.59 -8.04
N PRO A 53 23.56 18.27 -8.13
CA PRO A 53 23.09 17.49 -6.99
C PRO A 53 24.09 17.56 -5.83
N TRP A 54 23.67 18.10 -4.69
CA TRP A 54 24.48 18.16 -3.46
C TRP A 54 24.59 16.80 -2.76
N PHE A 55 23.78 15.83 -3.17
CA PHE A 55 23.81 14.45 -2.69
C PHE A 55 23.82 13.50 -3.87
N LYS A 56 24.71 12.50 -3.81
CA LYS A 56 24.73 11.35 -4.72
C LYS A 56 24.42 10.10 -3.91
N PRO A 57 23.51 9.22 -4.37
CA PRO A 57 23.23 7.97 -3.69
C PRO A 57 24.52 7.18 -3.47
N LEU A 58 24.75 6.74 -2.23
CA LEU A 58 25.92 5.90 -1.87
C LEU A 58 25.87 4.53 -2.57
N MET A 59 24.67 4.05 -2.91
CA MET A 59 24.43 2.92 -3.79
C MET A 59 23.73 3.39 -5.05
N ASN A 60 24.36 3.16 -6.21
CA ASN A 60 23.71 3.34 -7.50
C ASN A 60 22.88 2.08 -7.78
N VAL A 61 21.58 2.07 -7.48
CA VAL A 61 20.69 1.00 -7.93
C VAL A 61 20.60 1.10 -9.46
N ALA A 62 21.36 0.23 -10.15
CA ALA A 62 21.68 0.36 -11.57
C ALA A 62 20.47 0.25 -12.52
N SER A 63 19.27 -0.09 -12.03
CA SER A 63 18.06 -0.18 -12.84
C SER A 63 16.80 0.19 -12.05
N CYS A 64 15.91 0.95 -12.70
CA CYS A 64 14.57 1.30 -12.22
C CYS A 64 13.72 0.07 -11.85
N GLU A 65 13.95 -1.06 -12.53
CA GLU A 65 13.25 -2.32 -12.26
C GLU A 65 13.62 -2.88 -10.88
N VAL A 66 14.90 -2.77 -10.48
CA VAL A 66 15.36 -3.24 -9.17
C VAL A 66 14.80 -2.35 -8.06
N GLN A 67 14.70 -1.04 -8.29
CA GLN A 67 14.07 -0.12 -7.33
C GLN A 67 12.59 -0.45 -7.12
N THR A 68 11.87 -0.71 -8.21
CA THR A 68 10.46 -1.12 -8.15
C THR A 68 10.31 -2.47 -7.44
N PHE A 69 11.20 -3.42 -7.71
CA PHE A 69 11.21 -4.73 -7.05
C PHE A 69 11.43 -4.62 -5.53
N LEU A 70 12.40 -3.80 -5.09
CA LEU A 70 12.66 -3.57 -3.67
C LEU A 70 11.45 -2.93 -2.98
N PHE A 71 10.79 -1.97 -3.64
CA PHE A 71 9.58 -1.36 -3.13
C PHE A 71 8.42 -2.36 -3.02
N ALA A 72 8.22 -3.19 -4.05
CA ALA A 72 7.22 -4.26 -4.05
C ALA A 72 7.49 -5.31 -2.96
N SER A 73 8.76 -5.66 -2.73
CA SER A 73 9.17 -6.57 -1.66
C SER A 73 8.84 -6.00 -0.28
N GLN A 74 9.15 -4.72 -0.03
CA GLN A 74 8.79 -4.03 1.21
C GLN A 74 7.28 -4.00 1.42
N ALA A 75 6.51 -3.70 0.37
CA ALA A 75 5.05 -3.72 0.41
C ALA A 75 4.50 -5.13 0.72
N ALA A 76 5.07 -6.18 0.12
CA ALA A 76 4.68 -7.56 0.36
C ALA A 76 4.95 -7.99 1.81
N VAL A 77 6.11 -7.65 2.37
CA VAL A 77 6.45 -7.94 3.78
C VAL A 77 5.51 -7.18 4.73
N GLY A 78 5.23 -5.90 4.44
CA GLY A 78 4.28 -5.09 5.23
C GLY A 78 2.85 -5.67 5.21
N ALA A 79 2.36 -6.01 4.02
CA ALA A 79 1.04 -6.63 3.85
C ALA A 79 0.95 -8.00 4.54
N GLY A 80 2.00 -8.83 4.40
CA GLY A 80 2.07 -10.13 5.06
C GLY A 80 2.07 -10.02 6.59
N THR A 81 2.82 -9.07 7.14
CA THR A 81 2.87 -8.81 8.60
C THR A 81 1.50 -8.36 9.13
N LEU A 82 0.85 -7.41 8.45
CA LEU A 82 -0.49 -6.95 8.82
C LEU A 82 -1.53 -8.07 8.74
N GLY A 83 -1.50 -8.87 7.66
CA GLY A 83 -2.38 -10.02 7.49
C GLY A 83 -2.21 -11.06 8.59
N PHE A 84 -0.96 -11.38 8.96
CA PHE A 84 -0.66 -12.31 10.04
C PHE A 84 -1.19 -11.81 11.39
N LEU A 85 -0.96 -10.53 11.73
CA LEU A 85 -1.46 -9.95 12.99
C LEU A 85 -2.99 -10.00 13.06
N ILE A 86 -3.69 -9.57 12.01
CA ILE A 86 -5.15 -9.62 11.96
C ILE A 86 -5.65 -11.06 12.12
N GLY A 87 -5.01 -12.02 11.44
CA GLY A 87 -5.32 -13.44 11.54
C GLY A 87 -5.12 -14.00 12.95
N LEU A 88 -4.02 -13.63 13.61
CA LEU A 88 -3.68 -14.07 14.97
C LEU A 88 -4.66 -13.50 16.00
N TYR A 89 -5.01 -12.22 15.93
CA TYR A 89 -6.01 -11.62 16.82
C TYR A 89 -7.40 -12.24 16.62
N LYS A 90 -7.80 -12.50 15.37
CA LYS A 90 -9.05 -13.19 15.07
C LYS A 90 -9.04 -14.60 15.67
N GLY A 91 -7.99 -15.39 15.47
CA GLY A 91 -7.85 -16.73 16.03
C GLY A 91 -7.97 -16.77 17.56
N ARG A 92 -7.34 -15.82 18.26
CA ARG A 92 -7.44 -15.69 19.72
C ARG A 92 -8.87 -15.36 20.19
N SER A 93 -9.56 -14.46 19.50
CA SER A 93 -10.95 -14.11 19.85
C SER A 93 -11.92 -15.28 19.71
N GLU A 94 -11.74 -16.13 18.69
CA GLU A 94 -12.56 -17.33 18.48
C GLU A 94 -12.28 -18.41 19.54
N GLN A 95 -11.03 -18.56 19.99
CA GLN A 95 -10.68 -19.46 21.09
C GLN A 95 -11.32 -19.01 22.42
N SER A 96 -11.22 -17.72 22.75
CA SER A 96 -11.87 -17.18 23.97
C SER A 96 -13.39 -17.34 23.93
N LYS A 97 -14.03 -17.22 22.76
CA LYS A 97 -15.48 -17.44 22.62
C LYS A 97 -15.87 -18.91 22.83
N LYS A 98 -15.11 -19.85 22.26
CA LYS A 98 -15.34 -21.30 22.44
C LYS A 98 -15.14 -21.76 23.89
N GLN A 99 -14.22 -21.13 24.61
CA GLN A 99 -13.96 -21.50 26.01
C GLN A 99 -15.10 -21.05 26.93
N ASN A 100 -15.70 -19.88 26.69
CA ASN A 100 -16.86 -19.39 27.45
C ASN A 100 -18.15 -20.19 27.15
N GLU A 101 -18.36 -20.63 25.90
CA GLU A 101 -19.52 -21.47 25.53
C GLU A 101 -19.47 -22.90 26.12
N ASN A 102 -18.29 -23.42 26.46
CA ASN A 102 -18.13 -24.75 27.07
C ASN A 102 -18.15 -24.73 28.61
N SER A 103 -18.17 -23.54 29.22
CA SER A 103 -18.21 -23.35 30.67
C SER A 103 -19.59 -22.97 31.22
N ASP A 104 -20.58 -22.78 30.34
CA ASP A 104 -22.01 -22.59 30.65
C ASP A 104 -22.78 -23.92 30.42
#